data_AF-A0A3P7GMB5-F1
#
_entry.id   AF-A0A3P7GMB5-F1
#
_cell.length_a   1.000
_cell.length_b   1.000
_cell.length_c   1.000
_cell.angle_alpha   90.00
_cell.angle_beta   90.00
_cell.angle_gamma   90.00
#
_symmetry.space_group_name_H-M   'P 1'
#
loop_
_entity.id
_entity.type
_entity.pdbx_description
1 polymer ?
#
loop_
_entity_poly.entity_id
_entity_poly.type
_entity_poly.pdbx_seq_one_letter_code
_entity_poly.pdbx_strand_id
1 'polypeptide(L)'
;MAIVKGAGLVMRALIDEASEELVAQLRQMSLAEGALLQHILIACFANTKDPRNLVLRQLSRQLIALWTENNPQAQDLLKRIFPEGLLSFLESPDSPPTVEKDHLFVRDNLQLAQEHVLRVQSKKSEPLYILQERVDSILQHWRVKVGLQPRKEVEFTFPSV
;
A
#
# COMPACT_ATOMS: atom_id res chain seq x y z
N MET A 1 -9.85 7.57 7.66
CA MET A 1 -8.81 6.90 6.83
C MET A 1 -9.30 5.59 6.22
N ALA A 2 -9.87 4.67 7.01
CA ALA A 2 -10.32 3.38 6.50
C ALA A 2 -11.51 3.47 5.51
N ILE A 3 -12.53 4.27 5.81
CA ILE A 3 -13.79 4.31 5.04
C ILE A 3 -13.58 4.86 3.63
N VAL A 4 -12.91 6.02 3.50
CA VAL A 4 -12.66 6.68 2.20
C VAL A 4 -11.74 5.85 1.31
N LYS A 5 -10.68 5.24 1.88
CA LYS A 5 -9.81 4.31 1.15
C LYS A 5 -10.58 3.06 0.71
N GLY A 6 -11.43 2.53 1.58
CA GLY A 6 -12.29 1.38 1.30
C GLY A 6 -13.22 1.64 0.11
N ALA A 7 -13.87 2.81 0.06
CA ALA A 7 -14.76 3.15 -1.05
C ALA A 7 -14.03 3.21 -2.40
N GLY A 8 -12.84 3.83 -2.47
CA GLY A 8 -12.06 3.88 -3.71
C GLY A 8 -11.53 2.51 -4.16
N LEU A 9 -11.09 1.68 -3.21
CA LEU A 9 -10.65 0.31 -3.50
C LEU A 9 -11.81 -0.60 -3.91
N VAL A 10 -12.98 -0.45 -3.30
CA VAL A 10 -14.20 -1.18 -3.68
C VAL A 10 -14.63 -0.79 -5.09
N MET A 11 -14.62 0.51 -5.43
CA MET A 11 -14.96 0.96 -6.78
C MET A 11 -13.97 0.44 -7.82
N ARG A 12 -12.67 0.44 -7.52
CA ARG A 12 -11.67 -0.16 -8.40
C ARG A 12 -11.88 -1.66 -8.57
N ALA A 13 -12.03 -2.40 -7.48
CA ALA A 13 -12.30 -3.84 -7.54
C ALA A 13 -13.59 -4.16 -8.29
N LEU A 14 -14.62 -3.31 -8.14
CA LEU A 14 -15.88 -3.48 -8.84
C LEU A 14 -15.72 -3.21 -10.34
N ILE A 15 -14.93 -2.21 -10.73
CA ILE A 15 -14.62 -1.96 -12.15
C ILE A 15 -13.76 -3.08 -12.76
N ASP A 16 -12.82 -3.63 -11.99
CA ASP A 16 -11.90 -4.68 -12.45
C ASP A 16 -12.60 -6.05 -12.59
N GLU A 17 -13.61 -6.35 -11.77
CA GLU A 17 -14.25 -7.68 -11.69
C GLU A 17 -15.69 -7.76 -12.22
N ALA A 18 -16.37 -6.62 -12.43
CA ALA A 18 -17.76 -6.62 -12.90
C ALA A 18 -17.90 -6.78 -14.42
N SER A 19 -19.11 -7.11 -14.86
CA SER A 19 -19.46 -7.09 -16.27
C SER A 19 -19.37 -5.68 -16.86
N GLU A 20 -18.98 -5.57 -18.14
CA GLU A 20 -18.83 -4.29 -18.83
C GLU A 20 -20.10 -3.43 -18.77
N GLU A 21 -21.28 -4.05 -18.84
CA GLU A 21 -22.57 -3.37 -18.72
C GLU A 21 -22.76 -2.69 -17.36
N LEU A 22 -22.41 -3.35 -16.26
CA LEU A 22 -22.51 -2.79 -14.92
C LEU A 22 -21.50 -1.66 -14.72
N VAL A 23 -20.29 -1.83 -15.25
CA VAL A 23 -19.25 -0.80 -15.21
C VAL A 23 -19.71 0.45 -15.97
N ALA A 24 -20.28 0.30 -17.16
CA ALA A 24 -20.81 1.41 -17.93
C ALA A 24 -21.93 2.16 -17.17
N GLN A 25 -22.86 1.43 -16.55
CA GLN A 25 -23.91 2.04 -15.73
C GLN A 25 -23.33 2.80 -14.54
N LEU A 26 -22.34 2.24 -13.86
CA LEU A 26 -21.70 2.88 -12.71
C LEU A 26 -20.93 4.14 -13.09
N ARG A 27 -20.25 4.15 -14.24
CA ARG A 27 -19.63 5.34 -14.82
C ARG A 27 -20.66 6.41 -15.16
N GLN A 28 -21.83 6.02 -15.66
CA GLN A 28 -22.91 6.95 -15.95
C GLN A 28 -23.54 7.52 -14.67
N MET A 29 -23.73 6.70 -13.64
CA MET A 29 -24.24 7.14 -12.34
C MET A 29 -23.27 8.11 -11.66
N SER A 30 -21.97 7.84 -11.68
CA SER A 30 -20.98 8.75 -11.09
C SER A 30 -20.96 10.13 -11.78
N LEU A 31 -21.28 10.17 -13.08
CA LEU A 31 -21.48 11.40 -13.84
C LEU A 31 -22.80 12.08 -13.46
N ALA A 32 -23.91 11.34 -13.39
CA ALA A 32 -25.25 11.87 -13.09
C ALA A 32 -25.37 12.41 -11.67
N GLU A 33 -24.74 11.76 -10.69
CA GLU A 33 -24.71 12.21 -9.29
C GLU A 33 -23.72 13.37 -9.06
N GLY A 34 -22.90 13.71 -10.06
CA GLY A 34 -21.88 14.76 -9.94
C GLY A 34 -20.65 14.35 -9.11
N ALA A 35 -20.52 13.07 -8.75
CA ALA A 35 -19.37 12.55 -8.02
C ALA A 35 -18.06 12.81 -8.78
N LEU A 36 -18.07 12.70 -10.11
CA LEU A 36 -16.92 13.02 -10.96
C LEU A 36 -16.40 14.45 -10.71
N LEU A 37 -17.29 15.44 -10.71
CA LEU A 37 -16.93 16.85 -10.52
C LEU A 37 -16.40 17.13 -9.12
N GLN A 38 -17.01 16.52 -8.11
CA GLN A 38 -16.53 16.63 -6.72
C GLN A 38 -15.10 16.08 -6.58
N HIS A 39 -14.82 14.93 -7.17
CA HIS A 39 -13.49 14.33 -7.11
C HIS A 39 -12.46 15.13 -7.93
N ILE A 40 -12.85 15.80 -9.02
CA ILE A 40 -11.96 16.73 -9.76
C ILE A 40 -11.57 17.92 -8.88
N LEU A 41 -12.52 18.52 -8.17
CA LEU A 41 -12.23 19.62 -7.25
C LEU A 41 -11.20 19.20 -6.19
N ILE A 42 -11.37 18.00 -5.63
CA ILE A 42 -10.45 17.43 -4.64
C ILE A 42 -9.07 17.15 -5.29
N ALA A 43 -9.04 16.56 -6.48
CA ALA A 43 -7.79 16.24 -7.18
C ALA A 43 -6.95 17.49 -7.50
N CYS A 44 -7.61 18.59 -7.90
CA CYS A 44 -6.95 19.83 -8.26
C CYS A 44 -6.60 20.70 -7.05
N PHE A 45 -7.50 20.83 -6.06
CA PHE A 45 -7.42 21.89 -5.04
C PHE A 45 -7.29 21.39 -3.59
N ALA A 46 -7.19 20.07 -3.35
CA ALA A 46 -7.00 19.58 -1.99
C ALA A 46 -5.71 20.13 -1.34
N ASN A 47 -5.83 20.64 -0.12
CA ASN A 47 -4.71 21.13 0.66
C ASN A 47 -3.78 19.97 1.06
N THR A 48 -2.57 19.96 0.51
CA THR A 48 -1.57 18.90 0.66
C THR A 48 -0.75 18.96 1.95
N LYS A 49 -0.99 19.95 2.83
CA LYS A 49 -0.31 20.04 4.13
C LYS A 49 -0.63 18.85 5.05
N ASP A 50 -1.83 18.30 4.93
CA ASP A 50 -2.27 17.14 5.70
C ASP A 50 -2.04 15.83 4.90
N PRO A 51 -1.42 14.80 5.51
CA PRO A 51 -1.24 13.50 4.85
C PRO A 51 -2.57 12.83 4.49
N ARG A 52 -3.66 13.21 5.18
CA ARG A 52 -5.00 12.69 4.90
C ARG A 52 -5.57 13.18 3.58
N ASN A 53 -5.35 14.46 3.30
CA ASN A 53 -5.81 15.08 2.07
C ASN A 53 -4.95 14.62 0.88
N LEU A 54 -3.66 14.34 1.11
CA LEU A 54 -2.78 13.74 0.10
C LEU A 54 -3.32 12.39 -0.41
N VAL A 55 -3.66 11.50 0.51
CA VAL A 55 -4.28 10.20 0.16
C VAL A 55 -5.60 10.38 -0.58
N LEU A 56 -6.48 11.26 -0.06
CA LEU A 56 -7.79 11.50 -0.67
C LEU A 56 -7.65 12.08 -2.09
N ARG A 57 -6.68 12.97 -2.30
CA ARG A 57 -6.35 13.53 -3.61
C ARG A 57 -5.93 12.43 -4.59
N GLN A 58 -5.00 11.56 -4.19
CA GLN A 58 -4.54 10.46 -5.05
C GLN A 58 -5.65 9.47 -5.39
N LEU A 59 -6.46 9.08 -4.41
CA LEU A 59 -7.63 8.25 -4.63
C LEU A 59 -8.63 8.90 -5.59
N SER A 60 -8.86 10.22 -5.45
CA SER A 60 -9.76 10.95 -6.36
C SER A 60 -9.24 10.94 -7.79
N ARG A 61 -7.93 11.09 -8.01
CA ARG A 61 -7.33 10.99 -9.36
C ARG A 61 -7.54 9.60 -9.98
N GLN A 62 -7.36 8.54 -9.20
CA GLN A 62 -7.60 7.17 -9.68
C GLN A 62 -9.06 6.93 -10.04
N LEU A 63 -10.00 7.40 -9.22
CA LEU A 63 -11.43 7.29 -9.51
C LEU A 63 -11.81 8.05 -10.79
N ILE A 64 -11.29 9.26 -10.98
CA ILE A 64 -11.51 10.03 -12.21
C ILE A 64 -11.02 9.26 -13.43
N ALA A 65 -9.83 8.67 -13.38
CA ALA A 65 -9.30 7.86 -14.47
C ALA A 65 -10.23 6.69 -14.80
N LEU A 66 -10.67 5.94 -13.79
CA LEU A 66 -11.56 4.79 -13.95
C LEU A 66 -12.97 5.17 -14.45
N TRP A 67 -13.50 6.33 -14.07
CA TRP A 67 -14.83 6.78 -14.48
C TRP A 67 -14.90 7.39 -15.87
N THR A 68 -13.79 7.97 -16.33
CA THR A 68 -13.69 8.64 -17.64
C THR A 68 -13.27 7.68 -18.75
N GLU A 69 -12.73 6.52 -18.38
CA GLU A 69 -12.41 5.44 -19.31
C GLU A 69 -13.66 4.91 -20.01
N ASN A 70 -13.60 4.82 -21.35
CA ASN A 70 -14.70 4.38 -22.21
C ASN A 70 -16.04 5.11 -21.98
N ASN A 71 -16.01 6.34 -21.47
CA ASN A 71 -17.20 7.18 -21.28
C ASN A 71 -17.09 8.50 -22.07
N PRO A 72 -17.68 8.58 -23.29
CA PRO A 72 -17.57 9.77 -24.12
C PRO A 72 -18.26 10.99 -23.51
N GLN A 73 -19.35 10.81 -22.75
CA GLN A 73 -20.05 11.92 -22.11
C GLN A 73 -19.20 12.58 -21.02
N ALA A 74 -18.51 11.75 -20.22
CA ALA A 74 -17.58 12.26 -19.21
C ALA A 74 -16.41 12.99 -19.87
N GLN A 75 -15.85 12.46 -20.96
CA GLN A 75 -14.75 13.10 -21.70
C GLN A 75 -15.17 14.45 -22.32
N ASP A 76 -16.35 14.52 -22.92
CA ASP A 76 -16.89 15.77 -23.47
C ASP A 76 -17.14 16.82 -22.39
N LEU A 77 -17.59 16.40 -21.21
CA LEU A 77 -17.72 17.29 -20.05
C LEU A 77 -16.35 17.85 -19.64
N LEU A 78 -15.31 17.02 -19.54
CA LEU A 78 -13.96 17.47 -19.19
C LEU A 78 -13.40 18.47 -20.19
N LYS A 79 -13.58 18.21 -21.50
CA LYS A 79 -13.17 19.13 -22.57
C LYS A 79 -13.84 20.50 -22.48
N ARG A 80 -15.05 20.59 -21.90
CA ARG A 80 -15.76 21.86 -21.70
C ARG A 80 -15.35 22.58 -20.42
N ILE A 81 -14.90 21.85 -19.40
CA ILE A 81 -14.51 22.42 -18.10
C ILE A 81 -13.11 23.01 -18.15
N PHE A 82 -12.18 22.35 -18.83
CA PHE A 82 -10.79 22.80 -18.87
C PHE A 82 -10.55 23.79 -20.01
N PRO A 83 -9.73 24.83 -19.80
CA PRO A 83 -9.37 25.77 -20.85
C PRO A 83 -8.50 25.09 -21.92
N GLU A 84 -8.62 25.55 -23.16
CA GLU A 84 -7.92 24.95 -24.33
C GLU A 84 -6.41 24.84 -24.14
N GLY A 85 -5.76 25.82 -23.51
CA GLY A 85 -4.32 25.76 -23.24
C GLY A 85 -3.91 24.62 -22.30
N LEU A 86 -4.76 24.28 -21.33
CA LEU A 86 -4.52 23.13 -20.45
C LEU A 86 -4.83 21.82 -21.18
N LEU A 87 -5.88 21.77 -21.99
CA LEU A 87 -6.19 20.58 -22.81
C LEU A 87 -5.06 20.26 -23.78
N SER A 88 -4.54 21.27 -24.48
CA SER A 88 -3.39 21.10 -25.39
C SER A 88 -2.15 20.58 -24.66
N PHE A 89 -1.94 20.99 -23.41
CA PHE A 89 -0.86 20.45 -22.57
C PHE A 89 -1.12 18.98 -22.17
N LEU A 90 -2.35 18.63 -21.78
CA LEU A 90 -2.72 17.27 -21.37
C LEU A 90 -2.76 16.27 -22.54
N GLU A 91 -3.07 16.72 -23.75
CA GLU A 91 -3.08 15.90 -24.98
C GLU A 91 -1.69 15.78 -25.61
N SER A 92 -0.69 16.53 -25.12
CA SER A 92 0.67 16.45 -25.63
C SER A 92 1.30 15.08 -25.33
N PRO A 93 2.13 14.53 -26.24
CA PRO A 93 2.85 13.28 -26.00
C PRO A 93 4.06 13.45 -25.06
N ASP A 94 4.28 14.65 -24.54
CA ASP A 94 5.42 14.97 -23.68
C ASP A 94 5.30 14.28 -22.31
N SER A 95 6.43 13.90 -21.73
CA SER A 95 6.43 13.24 -20.43
C SER A 95 6.01 14.22 -19.32
N PRO A 96 5.21 13.76 -18.34
CA PRO A 96 4.77 14.64 -17.25
C PRO A 96 5.99 15.10 -16.42
N PRO A 97 6.03 16.39 -16.03
CA PRO A 97 7.24 17.01 -15.46
C PRO A 97 7.63 16.48 -14.07
N THR A 98 6.77 15.73 -13.38
CA THR A 98 7.08 15.17 -12.05
C THR A 98 6.34 13.86 -11.81
N VAL A 99 7.08 12.84 -11.37
CA VAL A 99 6.50 11.60 -10.83
C VAL A 99 6.08 11.89 -9.39
N GLU A 100 4.78 12.07 -9.16
CA GLU A 100 4.23 12.25 -7.81
C GLU A 100 4.47 10.97 -6.99
N LYS A 101 5.04 11.09 -5.78
CA LYS A 101 5.27 9.93 -4.90
C LYS A 101 3.91 9.33 -4.53
N ASP A 102 3.75 8.02 -4.72
CA ASP A 102 2.52 7.34 -4.32
C ASP A 102 2.43 7.27 -2.79
N HIS A 103 1.37 7.85 -2.22
CA HIS A 103 1.10 7.86 -0.78
C HIS A 103 -0.06 6.91 -0.44
N LEU A 104 -0.63 6.23 -1.43
CA LEU A 104 -1.55 5.13 -1.21
C LEU A 104 -0.73 3.96 -0.69
N PHE A 105 -0.67 3.84 0.64
CA PHE A 105 -0.18 2.62 1.30
C PHE A 105 -1.04 1.45 0.83
N VAL A 106 -0.57 0.71 -0.18
CA VAL A 106 -1.08 -0.60 -0.54
C VAL A 106 -0.68 -1.52 0.60
N ARG A 107 -1.67 -1.98 1.37
CA ARG A 107 -1.45 -2.96 2.43
C ARG A 107 -1.17 -4.31 1.77
N ASP A 108 0.10 -4.67 1.67
CA ASP A 108 0.49 -5.98 1.15
C ASP A 108 0.23 -7.05 2.22
N ASN A 109 -0.88 -7.77 2.08
CA ASN A 109 -1.26 -8.83 3.00
C ASN A 109 -0.27 -10.01 2.96
N LEU A 110 0.43 -10.23 1.85
CA LEU A 110 1.44 -11.27 1.73
C LEU A 110 2.68 -10.89 2.54
N GLN A 111 3.17 -9.67 2.40
CA GLN A 111 4.28 -9.17 3.23
C GLN A 111 3.93 -9.21 4.71
N LEU A 112 2.72 -8.77 5.08
CA LEU A 112 2.27 -8.84 6.47
C LEU A 112 2.19 -10.27 7.00
N ALA A 113 1.76 -11.22 6.16
CA ALA A 113 1.76 -12.63 6.53
C ALA A 113 3.19 -13.17 6.69
N GLN A 114 4.11 -12.82 5.79
CA GLN A 114 5.52 -13.19 5.86
C GLN A 114 6.19 -12.62 7.12
N GLU A 115 6.03 -11.31 7.39
CA GLU A 115 6.51 -10.67 8.60
C GLU A 115 5.96 -11.34 9.86
N HIS A 116 4.66 -11.68 9.86
CA HIS A 116 4.04 -12.37 10.98
C HIS A 116 4.64 -13.77 11.20
N VAL A 117 4.87 -14.53 10.13
CA VAL A 117 5.51 -15.86 10.19
C VAL A 117 6.94 -15.75 10.73
N LEU A 118 7.74 -14.82 10.22
CA LEU A 118 9.10 -14.57 10.68
C LEU A 118 9.13 -14.17 12.16
N ARG A 119 8.21 -13.30 12.58
CA ARG A 119 8.08 -12.86 13.98
C ARG A 119 7.69 -14.01 14.91
N VAL A 120 6.79 -14.90 14.47
CA VAL A 120 6.41 -16.09 15.22
C VAL A 120 7.56 -17.10 15.28
N GLN A 121 8.34 -17.27 14.21
CA GLN A 121 9.52 -18.13 14.20
C GLN A 121 10.61 -17.62 15.14
N SER A 122 10.91 -16.32 15.10
CA SER A 122 11.85 -15.65 16.02
C SER A 122 11.48 -15.85 17.49
N LYS A 123 10.19 -15.69 17.84
CA LYS A 123 9.68 -15.96 19.20
C LYS A 123 9.72 -17.43 19.60
N LYS A 124 9.73 -18.37 18.65
CA LYS A 124 9.90 -19.81 18.96
C LYS A 124 11.36 -20.17 19.19
N SER A 125 12.30 -19.46 18.56
CA SER A 125 13.74 -19.65 18.80
C SER A 125 14.23 -19.04 20.13
N GLU A 126 13.61 -17.96 20.61
CA GLU A 126 13.95 -17.32 21.90
C GLU A 126 13.92 -18.29 23.11
N PRO A 127 12.85 -19.06 23.37
CA PRO A 127 12.83 -19.99 24.50
C PRO A 127 13.80 -21.17 24.31
N LEU A 128 14.03 -21.62 23.06
CA LEU A 128 15.01 -22.69 22.79
C LEU A 128 16.44 -22.22 23.08
N TYR A 129 16.77 -20.98 22.74
CA TYR A 129 18.07 -20.39 23.06
C TYR A 129 18.28 -20.26 24.58
N ILE A 130 17.26 -19.75 25.31
CA ILE A 130 17.32 -19.63 26.78
C ILE A 130 17.45 -21.00 27.45
N LEU A 131 16.75 -22.02 26.93
CA LEU A 131 16.87 -23.39 27.44
C LEU A 131 18.25 -23.97 27.15
N GLN A 132 18.81 -23.73 25.96
CA GLN A 132 20.16 -24.15 25.61
C GLN A 132 21.20 -23.53 26.55
N GLU A 133 21.15 -22.23 26.80
CA GLU A 133 22.07 -21.56 27.74
C GLU A 133 21.99 -22.14 29.15
N ARG A 134 20.78 -22.42 29.64
CA ARG A 134 20.59 -23.04 30.97
C ARG A 134 21.14 -24.46 31.02
N VAL A 135 20.90 -25.27 29.98
CA VAL A 135 21.44 -26.64 29.90
C VAL A 135 22.96 -26.61 29.82
N ASP A 136 23.54 -25.74 29.01
CA ASP A 136 24.99 -25.58 28.89
C ASP A 136 25.61 -25.16 30.23
N SER A 137 24.99 -24.21 30.95
CA SER A 137 25.43 -23.81 32.29
C SER A 137 25.46 -24.98 33.30
N ILE A 138 24.41 -25.80 33.31
CA ILE A 138 24.32 -26.99 34.18
C ILE A 138 25.38 -28.03 33.81
N LEU A 139 25.56 -28.28 32.51
CA LEU A 139 26.56 -29.24 32.01
C LEU A 139 27.98 -28.76 32.29
N GLN A 140 28.25 -27.46 32.21
CA GLN A 140 29.54 -26.89 32.61
C GLN A 140 29.80 -27.09 34.11
N HIS A 141 28.81 -26.84 34.96
CA HIS A 141 28.93 -27.05 36.41
C HIS A 141 29.18 -28.52 36.78
N TRP A 142 28.41 -29.45 36.19
CA TRP A 142 28.60 -30.88 36.41
C TRP A 142 29.99 -31.35 35.96
N ARG A 143 30.47 -30.87 34.82
CA ARG A 143 31.77 -31.23 34.26
C ARG A 143 32.95 -30.80 35.15
N VAL A 144 32.86 -29.60 35.74
CA VAL A 144 33.83 -29.14 36.76
C VAL A 144 33.79 -30.04 38.00
N LYS A 145 32.59 -30.45 38.43
CA LYS A 145 32.41 -31.37 39.57
C LYS A 145 33.01 -32.76 39.33
N VAL A 146 33.05 -33.22 38.08
CA VAL A 146 33.67 -34.49 37.67
C VAL A 146 35.20 -34.35 37.45
N GLY A 147 35.77 -33.16 37.67
CA GLY A 147 37.22 -32.90 37.59
C GLY A 147 37.74 -32.61 36.18
N LEU A 148 36.85 -32.37 35.21
CA LEU A 148 37.20 -32.01 33.84
C LEU A 148 37.30 -30.49 33.69
N GLN A 149 38.32 -30.01 32.97
CA GLN A 149 38.56 -28.59 32.68
C GLN A 149 37.38 -27.94 31.93
N PRO A 150 36.99 -26.67 32.22
CA PRO A 150 35.90 -25.98 31.53
C PRO A 150 36.13 -25.88 30.00
N ARG A 151 35.03 -25.90 29.22
CA ARG A 151 35.08 -25.91 27.76
C ARG A 151 35.39 -24.48 27.38
N LYS A 152 36.48 -24.23 26.66
CA LYS A 152 36.75 -22.89 26.11
C LYS A 152 35.58 -22.48 25.23
N GLU A 153 35.06 -21.27 25.46
CA GLU A 153 34.04 -20.68 24.60
C GLU A 153 34.57 -20.69 23.16
N VAL A 154 33.84 -21.36 22.29
CA VAL A 154 34.04 -21.23 20.85
C VAL A 154 33.19 -20.04 20.47
N GLU A 155 33.81 -18.92 20.12
CA GLU A 155 33.11 -17.75 19.56
C GLU A 155 32.35 -18.21 18.31
N PHE A 156 31.04 -18.39 18.45
CA PHE A 156 30.16 -18.53 17.30
C PHE A 156 29.97 -17.14 16.72
N THR A 157 30.76 -16.81 15.70
CA THR A 157 30.50 -15.66 14.84
C THR A 157 29.25 -15.96 14.00
N PHE A 158 28.21 -15.15 14.20
CA PHE A 158 27.02 -15.21 13.35
C PHE A 158 27.35 -14.62 11.97
N PRO A 159 26.94 -15.25 10.85
CA PRO A 159 26.91 -14.54 9.58
C PRO A 159 25.81 -13.49 9.66
N SER A 160 26.18 -12.24 9.39
CA SER A 160 25.27 -11.10 9.32
C SER A 160 24.17 -11.36 8.28
N VAL A 161 22.92 -11.19 8.68
CA VAL A 161 21.77 -11.04 7.77
C VAL A 161 21.76 -9.62 7.23
#